data_AF-A0A814B136-F1
#
_entry.id   AF-A0A814B136-F1
#
_cell.length_a   1.000
_cell.length_b   1.000
_cell.length_c   1.000
_cell.angle_alpha   90.00
_cell.angle_beta   90.00
_cell.angle_gamma   90.00
#
_symmetry.space_group_name_H-M   'P 1'
#
loop_
_entity.id
_entity.type
_entity.pdbx_description
1 polymer ?
#
loop_
_entity_poly.entity_id
_entity_poly.type
_entity_poly.pdbx_seq_one_letter_code
_entity_poly.pdbx_strand_id
1 'polypeptide(L)'
;MGSGSSKKNRQQVNQTPSPDISLSCTPPLSPVVFPDSQRSTNLLFHYARPPYETSYSSTQAISRTSWARPISRETQSIDSRDDNYDVESLCSSDSYEESDDDGMSHLDTRASSVAETIPSPQHTFIKSIAITTSLQISQCFLISLAKEFVNSLNWHKTLFDGSQDRCYCTKCYPISWSDVISGGNAKYVIPRGWTRLSLRVDPIHEDEHDIWNKWIVTFHGTTKTAARSILTHRHFYLPGDKLIDGTILGIRDGHIPNKKFIFTSPTIAYSSSTIYAPNNDFFSSMNNTLYEAQIVLQCRQQPNSFIIQGETIGAGSKRICPHIPNERIEYYTDIRSSIIAYGLLVRFREKRQ
;
A
#
# COMPACT_ATOMS: atom_id res chain seq x y z
N MET A 1 36.80 -64.29 26.41
CA MET A 1 36.81 -65.49 27.27
C MET A 1 35.94 -65.21 28.49
N GLY A 2 34.95 -66.09 28.75
CA GLY A 2 34.18 -66.22 30.02
C GLY A 2 33.20 -65.08 30.35
N SER A 3 31.90 -65.17 30.09
CA SER A 3 30.85 -65.93 30.82
C SER A 3 30.40 -65.27 32.13
N GLY A 4 29.11 -64.91 32.21
CA GLY A 4 28.47 -64.44 33.44
C GLY A 4 26.99 -64.08 33.27
N SER A 5 26.15 -65.09 33.04
CA SER A 5 24.68 -65.00 33.02
C SER A 5 24.11 -64.62 34.39
N SER A 6 23.05 -63.80 34.43
CA SER A 6 21.94 -64.04 35.35
C SER A 6 20.64 -63.39 34.86
N LYS A 7 19.60 -64.24 34.75
CA LYS A 7 18.20 -63.94 34.39
C LYS A 7 17.39 -63.65 35.65
N LYS A 8 16.34 -62.81 35.54
CA LYS A 8 14.98 -62.98 36.14
C LYS A 8 14.08 -61.83 35.64
N ASN A 9 13.14 -62.11 34.72
CA ASN A 9 11.68 -62.27 34.92
C ASN A 9 10.99 -61.05 35.57
N ARG A 10 10.27 -60.22 34.81
CA ARG A 10 8.86 -60.33 34.31
C ARG A 10 7.83 -59.92 35.38
N GLN A 11 7.19 -58.76 35.17
CA GLN A 11 5.76 -58.55 35.44
C GLN A 11 5.20 -57.42 34.56
N GLN A 12 4.31 -57.80 33.65
CA GLN A 12 3.31 -56.94 33.01
C GLN A 12 2.15 -56.79 34.00
N VAL A 13 1.60 -55.58 34.20
CA VAL A 13 0.20 -55.38 34.60
C VAL A 13 -0.32 -54.02 34.09
N ASN A 14 -1.27 -54.14 33.16
CA ASN A 14 -2.50 -53.37 32.90
C ASN A 14 -2.49 -51.89 32.49
N GLN A 15 -2.82 -51.73 31.21
CA GLN A 15 -3.55 -50.61 30.63
C GLN A 15 -4.98 -50.54 31.18
N THR A 16 -5.45 -49.35 31.51
CA THR A 16 -6.87 -49.02 31.75
C THR A 16 -7.44 -48.25 30.56
N PRO A 17 -8.70 -48.49 30.16
CA PRO A 17 -9.29 -47.87 28.97
C PRO A 17 -9.96 -46.53 29.29
N SER A 18 -9.77 -45.57 28.37
CA SER A 18 -10.50 -44.30 28.28
C SER A 18 -11.97 -44.53 27.94
N PRO A 19 -12.92 -43.76 28.51
CA PRO A 19 -14.30 -43.79 28.07
C PRO A 19 -14.53 -42.85 26.87
N ASP A 20 -15.17 -43.41 25.86
CA ASP A 20 -15.81 -42.74 24.72
C ASP A 20 -16.84 -41.70 25.18
N ILE A 21 -16.76 -40.49 24.64
CA ILE A 21 -17.86 -39.52 24.64
C ILE A 21 -18.17 -39.20 23.19
N SER A 22 -19.25 -39.81 22.70
CA SER A 22 -19.86 -39.54 21.40
C SER A 22 -20.82 -38.34 21.48
N LEU A 23 -20.56 -37.35 20.62
CA LEU A 23 -21.49 -36.56 19.82
C LEU A 23 -22.77 -35.99 20.47
N SER A 24 -22.87 -34.66 20.51
CA SER A 24 -24.11 -33.99 20.10
C SER A 24 -23.81 -32.72 19.32
N CYS A 25 -24.38 -32.66 18.11
CA CYS A 25 -24.42 -31.50 17.24
C CYS A 25 -25.65 -30.65 17.60
N THR A 26 -25.46 -29.36 17.82
CA THR A 26 -26.54 -28.35 17.80
C THR A 26 -26.08 -27.10 17.06
N PRO A 27 -26.75 -26.70 15.96
CA PRO A 27 -26.77 -25.33 15.47
C PRO A 27 -28.18 -24.72 15.62
N PRO A 28 -28.41 -23.43 15.31
CA PRO A 28 -27.55 -22.25 15.46
C PRO A 28 -28.21 -21.21 16.41
N LEU A 29 -27.43 -20.29 16.98
CA LEU A 29 -27.97 -19.07 17.58
C LEU A 29 -27.89 -17.91 16.57
N SER A 30 -29.03 -17.24 16.44
CA SER A 30 -29.38 -16.17 15.52
C SER A 30 -28.43 -14.97 15.51
N PRO A 31 -28.38 -14.19 14.40
CA PRO A 31 -27.57 -12.98 14.32
C PRO A 31 -28.07 -11.90 15.28
N VAL A 32 -27.14 -11.29 16.00
CA VAL A 32 -27.38 -10.09 16.81
C VAL A 32 -27.65 -8.92 15.86
N VAL A 33 -28.88 -8.43 15.89
CA VAL A 33 -29.31 -7.18 15.26
C VAL A 33 -28.84 -6.03 16.14
N PHE A 34 -27.94 -5.18 15.64
CA PHE A 34 -27.61 -3.91 16.27
C PHE A 34 -28.47 -2.79 15.65
N PRO A 35 -29.01 -1.87 16.47
CA PRO A 35 -29.86 -0.80 15.97
C PRO A 35 -29.05 0.25 15.19
N ASP A 36 -29.60 0.64 14.03
CA ASP A 36 -29.26 1.85 13.30
C ASP A 36 -29.43 3.08 14.20
N SER A 37 -28.33 3.74 14.55
CA SER A 37 -28.35 5.17 14.86
C SER A 37 -26.94 5.77 14.85
N GLN A 38 -26.60 6.50 13.80
CA GLN A 38 -26.47 7.96 13.82
C GLN A 38 -25.63 8.41 12.61
N ARG A 39 -26.30 9.14 11.72
CA ARG A 39 -25.69 9.91 10.64
C ARG A 39 -24.79 10.98 11.28
N SER A 40 -23.49 10.74 11.32
CA SER A 40 -22.51 11.82 11.39
C SER A 40 -22.15 12.24 9.96
N THR A 41 -22.18 13.54 9.74
CA THR A 41 -21.93 14.22 8.47
C THR A 41 -20.49 13.96 8.01
N ASN A 42 -20.31 13.00 7.11
CA ASN A 42 -19.03 12.81 6.42
C ASN A 42 -18.80 13.97 5.45
N LEU A 43 -17.71 14.69 5.66
CA LEU A 43 -17.08 15.53 4.65
C LEU A 43 -16.71 14.64 3.45
N LEU A 44 -17.58 14.63 2.44
CA LEU A 44 -17.31 14.05 1.12
C LEU A 44 -16.12 14.80 0.50
N PHE A 45 -14.94 14.18 0.50
CA PHE A 45 -13.93 14.54 -0.47
C PHE A 45 -14.28 13.84 -1.79
N HIS A 46 -14.90 14.60 -2.70
CA HIS A 46 -15.10 14.17 -4.07
C HIS A 46 -13.74 13.87 -4.72
N TYR A 47 -13.41 12.58 -4.84
CA TYR A 47 -12.50 12.12 -5.89
C TYR A 47 -13.24 12.35 -7.21
N ALA A 48 -12.94 13.47 -7.88
CA ALA A 48 -13.60 13.83 -9.12
C ALA A 48 -13.36 12.73 -10.17
N ARG A 49 -14.46 12.06 -10.57
CA ARG A 49 -14.53 11.15 -11.72
C ARG A 49 -14.24 11.94 -13.01
N PRO A 50 -13.31 11.53 -13.88
CA PRO A 50 -13.34 11.98 -15.26
C PRO A 50 -14.45 11.22 -16.03
N PRO A 51 -15.17 11.88 -16.97
CA PRO A 51 -16.10 11.19 -17.84
C PRO A 51 -15.34 10.30 -18.83
N TYR A 52 -15.68 9.01 -18.89
CA TYR A 52 -15.24 8.13 -19.97
C TYR A 52 -16.19 8.28 -21.16
N GLU A 53 -15.74 8.96 -22.22
CA GLU A 53 -16.35 8.82 -23.56
C GLU A 53 -15.87 7.50 -24.17
N THR A 54 -16.81 6.60 -24.46
CA THR A 54 -16.54 5.35 -25.17
C THR A 54 -16.92 5.52 -26.63
N SER A 55 -15.93 5.57 -27.52
CA SER A 55 -16.14 5.24 -28.94
C SER A 55 -15.08 4.23 -29.37
N TYR A 56 -15.47 2.96 -29.41
CA TYR A 56 -14.70 1.89 -30.04
C TYR A 56 -15.35 1.56 -31.39
N SER A 57 -14.60 1.79 -32.46
CA SER A 57 -14.80 1.18 -33.77
C SER A 57 -13.51 0.44 -34.10
N SER A 58 -13.57 -0.89 -34.18
CA SER A 58 -12.45 -1.73 -34.59
C SER A 58 -12.85 -2.62 -35.76
N THR A 59 -11.98 -2.65 -36.78
CA THR A 59 -12.00 -3.60 -37.88
C THR A 59 -10.59 -4.16 -38.06
N GLN A 60 -10.50 -5.49 -38.04
CA GLN A 60 -9.47 -6.39 -38.64
C GLN A 60 -8.02 -6.32 -38.12
N ALA A 61 -7.15 -7.34 -38.28
CA ALA A 61 -7.22 -8.80 -38.36
C ALA A 61 -5.74 -9.29 -38.47
N ILE A 62 -5.38 -10.32 -37.68
CA ILE A 62 -4.49 -11.46 -37.98
C ILE A 62 -3.09 -11.21 -38.61
N SER A 63 -2.00 -11.63 -37.95
CA SER A 63 -1.18 -12.79 -38.39
C SER A 63 -0.17 -13.29 -37.33
N ARG A 64 0.19 -14.57 -37.47
CA ARG A 64 1.00 -15.44 -36.60
C ARG A 64 2.43 -15.58 -37.13
N THR A 65 3.38 -15.92 -36.24
CA THR A 65 4.51 -16.91 -36.31
C THR A 65 5.55 -16.53 -35.24
N SER A 66 6.02 -17.29 -34.24
CA SER A 66 6.49 -18.69 -34.01
C SER A 66 8.03 -18.86 -34.10
N TRP A 67 8.59 -19.56 -33.09
CA TRP A 67 9.96 -20.15 -32.91
C TRP A 67 11.08 -19.19 -32.43
N ALA A 68 12.03 -19.50 -31.53
CA ALA A 68 12.55 -20.75 -30.93
C ALA A 68 13.25 -20.48 -29.55
N ARG A 69 13.68 -21.57 -28.88
CA ARG A 69 14.25 -21.70 -27.51
C ARG A 69 15.80 -21.51 -27.43
N PRO A 70 16.54 -22.02 -26.40
CA PRO A 70 17.02 -21.29 -25.22
C PRO A 70 18.56 -21.25 -25.10
N ILE A 71 19.14 -20.37 -24.27
CA ILE A 71 20.56 -20.44 -23.88
C ILE A 71 20.71 -20.41 -22.35
N SER A 72 21.74 -21.13 -21.93
CA SER A 72 22.07 -21.72 -20.64
C SER A 72 22.43 -20.77 -19.48
N ARG A 73 22.32 -21.37 -18.28
CA ARG A 73 22.80 -20.94 -16.97
C ARG A 73 24.26 -20.46 -16.96
N GLU A 74 24.51 -19.43 -16.17
CA GLU A 74 25.78 -19.27 -15.44
C GLU A 74 25.46 -18.75 -14.04
N THR A 75 25.88 -19.52 -13.03
CA THR A 75 25.78 -19.21 -11.61
C THR A 75 27.07 -18.54 -11.16
N GLN A 76 26.99 -17.36 -10.55
CA GLN A 76 28.08 -16.83 -9.73
C GLN A 76 27.52 -16.30 -8.41
N SER A 77 28.05 -16.89 -7.35
CA SER A 77 27.94 -16.51 -5.94
C SER A 77 28.62 -15.17 -5.69
N ILE A 78 27.97 -14.28 -4.96
CA ILE A 78 28.62 -13.08 -4.40
C ILE A 78 28.38 -13.05 -2.90
N ASP A 79 29.51 -13.01 -2.21
CA ASP A 79 29.69 -12.88 -0.77
C ASP A 79 29.01 -11.64 -0.18
N SER A 80 28.44 -11.85 1.00
CA SER A 80 27.97 -10.84 1.94
C SER A 80 29.13 -10.02 2.50
N ARG A 81 29.03 -8.70 2.41
CA ARG A 81 29.76 -7.77 3.29
C ARG A 81 28.78 -6.79 3.93
N ASP A 82 28.87 -6.78 5.25
CA ASP A 82 28.24 -5.83 6.17
C ASP A 82 28.77 -4.42 5.91
N ASP A 83 27.87 -3.45 5.75
CA ASP A 83 28.23 -2.04 5.88
C ASP A 83 27.19 -1.34 6.79
N ASN A 84 27.70 -0.97 7.97
CA ASN A 84 27.12 -0.03 8.92
C ASN A 84 26.78 1.29 8.24
N TYR A 85 25.57 1.80 8.51
CA TYR A 85 25.22 3.19 8.20
C TYR A 85 24.83 3.94 9.46
N ASP A 86 25.77 4.77 9.92
CA ASP A 86 25.51 5.98 10.71
C ASP A 86 24.74 6.98 9.87
N VAL A 87 23.65 7.54 10.42
CA VAL A 87 22.99 8.71 9.87
C VAL A 87 22.82 9.71 10.99
N GLU A 88 23.52 10.84 10.84
CA GLU A 88 23.51 11.96 11.75
C GLU A 88 22.13 12.60 11.91
N SER A 89 21.90 12.94 13.16
CA SER A 89 20.78 13.67 13.75
C SER A 89 20.86 15.16 13.45
N LEU A 90 19.81 15.73 12.88
CA LEU A 90 19.51 17.17 13.00
C LEU A 90 18.00 17.40 13.05
N CYS A 91 17.44 17.47 14.25
CA CYS A 91 16.18 18.17 14.53
C CYS A 91 16.33 18.90 15.87
N SER A 92 16.61 20.20 15.80
CA SER A 92 16.53 21.12 16.93
C SER A 92 15.09 21.33 17.35
N SER A 93 14.87 21.25 18.66
CA SER A 93 13.64 21.57 19.37
C SER A 93 13.56 23.07 19.62
N ASP A 94 12.44 23.70 19.24
CA ASP A 94 12.02 24.97 19.84
C ASP A 94 10.58 24.85 20.34
N SER A 95 10.47 25.05 21.65
CA SER A 95 9.28 25.19 22.47
C SER A 95 8.61 26.54 22.25
N TYR A 96 7.29 26.57 22.11
CA TYR A 96 6.50 27.80 22.25
C TYR A 96 5.42 27.61 23.31
N GLU A 97 5.40 28.58 24.21
CA GLU A 97 4.63 28.68 25.43
C GLU A 97 3.16 29.04 25.17
N GLU A 98 2.29 28.55 26.06
CA GLU A 98 0.90 28.95 26.22
C GLU A 98 0.80 30.35 26.83
N SER A 99 -0.20 31.12 26.42
CA SER A 99 -0.73 32.23 27.22
C SER A 99 -2.23 32.36 27.02
N ASP A 100 -2.96 32.06 28.09
CA ASP A 100 -4.37 32.40 28.31
C ASP A 100 -4.50 33.92 28.50
N ASP A 101 -5.58 34.52 28.00
CA ASP A 101 -6.12 35.72 28.63
C ASP A 101 -7.63 35.91 28.37
N ASP A 102 -8.27 36.48 29.39
CA ASP A 102 -9.70 36.57 29.69
C ASP A 102 -10.48 37.65 28.90
N GLY A 103 -11.82 37.57 28.93
CA GLY A 103 -12.64 38.76 28.63
C GLY A 103 -14.14 38.56 28.39
N MET A 104 -14.94 38.56 29.46
CA MET A 104 -16.41 38.68 29.48
C MET A 104 -16.91 40.02 28.89
N SER A 105 -18.05 40.01 28.19
CA SER A 105 -19.34 40.56 28.70
C SER A 105 -20.39 40.81 27.61
N HIS A 106 -21.64 40.66 28.05
CA HIS A 106 -22.93 40.82 27.38
C HIS A 106 -23.14 42.16 26.69
N LEU A 107 -24.00 42.18 25.66
CA LEU A 107 -25.14 43.09 25.56
C LEU A 107 -26.19 42.59 24.54
N ASP A 108 -27.44 42.54 25.01
CA ASP A 108 -28.66 42.29 24.26
C ASP A 108 -29.02 43.47 23.34
N THR A 109 -29.55 43.19 22.15
CA THR A 109 -30.64 44.03 21.60
C THR A 109 -31.51 43.26 20.60
N ARG A 110 -32.82 43.27 20.89
CA ARG A 110 -33.95 42.87 20.02
C ARG A 110 -34.08 43.82 18.83
N ALA A 111 -34.40 43.31 17.63
CA ALA A 111 -35.70 43.51 16.96
C ALA A 111 -35.72 43.09 15.47
N SER A 112 -36.87 42.53 15.09
CA SER A 112 -37.58 42.55 13.81
C SER A 112 -37.03 41.81 12.59
N SER A 113 -37.78 40.74 12.27
CA SER A 113 -37.82 39.99 11.04
C SER A 113 -38.50 40.75 9.90
N VAL A 114 -37.81 40.89 8.76
CA VAL A 114 -38.44 41.00 7.44
C VAL A 114 -37.59 40.20 6.46
N ALA A 115 -38.22 39.27 5.74
CA ALA A 115 -37.58 38.35 4.80
C ALA A 115 -37.41 39.02 3.43
N GLU A 116 -36.18 39.11 2.94
CA GLU A 116 -35.87 39.34 1.53
C GLU A 116 -34.65 38.52 1.12
N THR A 117 -34.81 37.74 0.05
CA THR A 117 -33.83 36.78 -0.46
C THR A 117 -32.85 37.49 -1.40
N ILE A 118 -31.63 37.76 -0.95
CA ILE A 118 -30.54 38.29 -1.77
C ILE A 118 -29.44 37.20 -1.88
N PRO A 119 -28.98 36.82 -3.09
CA PRO A 119 -27.98 35.78 -3.27
C PRO A 119 -26.60 36.21 -2.75
N SER A 120 -26.04 35.40 -1.86
CA SER A 120 -24.72 35.59 -1.24
C SER A 120 -23.56 35.49 -2.27
N PRO A 121 -22.58 36.42 -2.28
CA PRO A 121 -21.44 36.40 -3.19
C PRO A 121 -20.31 35.43 -2.79
N GLN A 122 -20.54 34.46 -1.89
CA GLN A 122 -19.46 33.64 -1.32
C GLN A 122 -19.08 32.40 -2.18
N HIS A 123 -19.68 32.20 -3.34
CA HIS A 123 -19.46 30.99 -4.16
C HIS A 123 -18.45 31.12 -5.31
N THR A 124 -17.86 32.29 -5.55
CA THR A 124 -16.88 32.51 -6.63
C THR A 124 -15.42 32.43 -6.17
N PHE A 125 -15.13 32.51 -4.87
CA PHE A 125 -13.74 32.53 -4.37
C PHE A 125 -13.11 31.12 -4.26
N ILE A 126 -13.90 30.08 -3.94
CA ILE A 126 -13.37 28.71 -3.73
C ILE A 126 -13.03 27.99 -5.04
N LYS A 127 -13.70 28.32 -6.17
CA LYS A 127 -13.36 27.74 -7.49
C LYS A 127 -11.99 28.20 -8.00
N SER A 128 -11.56 29.42 -7.64
CA SER A 128 -10.27 29.97 -8.09
C SER A 128 -9.07 29.23 -7.46
N ILE A 129 -9.18 28.83 -6.19
CA ILE A 129 -8.09 28.11 -5.47
C ILE A 129 -7.97 26.66 -5.97
N ALA A 130 -9.09 25.99 -6.25
CA ALA A 130 -9.09 24.61 -6.76
C ALA A 130 -8.56 24.50 -8.21
N ILE A 131 -8.78 25.52 -9.04
CA ILE A 131 -8.28 25.55 -10.43
C ILE A 131 -6.78 25.91 -10.46
N THR A 132 -6.33 26.80 -9.58
CA THR A 132 -4.91 27.20 -9.50
C THR A 132 -4.01 26.08 -8.98
N THR A 133 -4.50 25.28 -8.03
CA THR A 133 -3.77 24.10 -7.50
C THR A 133 -3.70 22.93 -8.48
N SER A 134 -4.69 22.78 -9.38
CA SER A 134 -4.72 21.74 -10.41
C SER A 134 -3.69 21.97 -11.53
N LEU A 135 -3.50 23.22 -11.98
CA LEU A 135 -2.63 23.53 -13.11
C LEU A 135 -1.13 23.54 -12.76
N GLN A 136 -0.75 23.80 -11.51
CA GLN A 136 0.68 23.82 -11.11
C GLN A 136 1.30 22.44 -10.82
N ILE A 137 0.50 21.38 -10.63
CA ILE A 137 1.02 20.02 -10.42
C ILE A 137 1.60 19.43 -11.73
N SER A 138 1.18 19.97 -12.89
CA SER A 138 1.58 19.49 -14.22
C SER A 138 3.06 19.67 -14.58
N GLN A 139 3.86 20.37 -13.76
CA GLN A 139 5.26 20.68 -14.06
C GLN A 139 6.27 20.14 -13.03
N CYS A 140 5.89 19.22 -12.14
CA CYS A 140 6.86 18.65 -11.21
C CYS A 140 7.88 17.77 -11.96
N PHE A 141 9.17 18.10 -11.86
CA PHE A 141 10.27 17.31 -12.42
C PHE A 141 10.19 15.83 -12.03
N LEU A 142 9.82 15.52 -10.77
CA LEU A 142 9.73 14.14 -10.29
C LEU A 142 8.60 13.34 -10.96
N ILE A 143 7.53 13.98 -11.43
CA ILE A 143 6.49 13.31 -12.24
C ILE A 143 7.06 12.92 -13.59
N SER A 144 7.77 13.84 -14.25
CA SER A 144 8.41 13.56 -15.54
C SER A 144 9.50 12.48 -15.41
N LEU A 145 10.31 12.53 -14.35
CA LEU A 145 11.33 11.53 -14.04
C LEU A 145 10.70 10.15 -13.76
N ALA A 146 9.59 10.10 -13.01
CA ALA A 146 8.83 8.87 -12.79
C ALA A 146 8.29 8.28 -14.10
N LYS A 147 7.78 9.12 -15.00
CA LYS A 147 7.29 8.70 -16.33
C LYS A 147 8.43 8.18 -17.20
N GLU A 148 9.59 8.85 -17.23
CA GLU A 148 10.78 8.38 -17.93
C GLU A 148 11.24 7.01 -17.39
N PHE A 149 11.33 6.87 -16.08
CA PHE A 149 11.67 5.62 -15.43
C PHE A 149 10.72 4.49 -15.83
N VAL A 150 9.41 4.68 -15.74
CA VAL A 150 8.43 3.65 -16.13
C VAL A 150 8.51 3.31 -17.62
N ASN A 151 8.72 4.29 -18.50
CA ASN A 151 8.94 4.03 -19.92
C ASN A 151 10.17 3.14 -20.14
N SER A 152 11.25 3.34 -19.38
CA SER A 152 12.46 2.50 -19.44
C SER A 152 12.21 1.04 -19.03
N LEU A 153 11.16 0.77 -18.24
CA LEU A 153 10.80 -0.59 -17.83
C LEU A 153 10.11 -1.39 -18.94
N ASN A 154 9.75 -0.75 -20.06
CA ASN A 154 9.01 -1.36 -21.17
C ASN A 154 7.71 -2.05 -20.70
N TRP A 155 7.00 -1.41 -19.77
CA TRP A 155 5.67 -1.83 -19.35
C TRP A 155 4.61 -1.26 -20.30
N HIS A 156 3.52 -1.99 -20.49
CA HIS A 156 2.49 -1.56 -21.43
C HIS A 156 1.80 -0.28 -20.93
N LYS A 157 1.72 0.75 -21.80
CA LYS A 157 1.18 2.07 -21.41
C LYS A 157 -0.27 2.02 -20.92
N THR A 158 -1.06 1.03 -21.34
CA THR A 158 -2.47 0.87 -20.91
C THR A 158 -2.62 0.44 -19.45
N LEU A 159 -1.53 0.10 -18.76
CA LEU A 159 -1.54 -0.12 -17.31
C LEU A 159 -1.75 1.21 -16.55
N PHE A 160 -1.48 2.35 -17.19
CA PHE A 160 -1.55 3.68 -16.60
C PHE A 160 -2.71 4.46 -17.21
N ASP A 161 -3.32 5.36 -16.42
CA ASP A 161 -4.32 6.31 -16.90
C ASP A 161 -3.83 7.77 -16.88
N GLY A 162 -2.83 8.09 -16.04
CA GLY A 162 -2.20 9.40 -15.95
C GLY A 162 -3.08 10.51 -15.33
N SER A 163 -4.37 10.26 -15.12
CA SER A 163 -5.36 11.24 -14.70
C SER A 163 -5.24 11.64 -13.23
N GLN A 164 -4.62 10.77 -12.43
CA GLN A 164 -4.47 10.94 -10.98
C GLN A 164 -2.99 10.87 -10.55
N ASP A 165 -2.07 11.19 -11.46
CA ASP A 165 -0.64 11.29 -11.11
C ASP A 165 -0.44 12.35 -10.00
N ARG A 166 0.42 12.05 -9.02
CA ARG A 166 0.64 12.93 -7.88
C ARG A 166 2.05 12.84 -7.35
N CYS A 167 2.68 13.99 -7.17
CA CYS A 167 3.96 14.07 -6.47
C CYS A 167 3.76 14.48 -5.02
N TYR A 168 4.53 13.88 -4.12
CA TYR A 168 4.54 14.15 -2.68
C TYR A 168 5.88 14.75 -2.21
N CYS A 169 6.62 15.41 -3.10
CA CYS A 169 7.77 16.22 -2.71
C CYS A 169 7.33 17.48 -1.96
N THR A 170 8.26 18.15 -1.29
CA THR A 170 7.97 19.35 -0.50
C THR A 170 7.36 20.51 -1.31
N LYS A 171 7.55 20.54 -2.63
CA LYS A 171 6.90 21.53 -3.52
C LYS A 171 5.45 21.17 -3.83
N CYS A 172 5.15 19.89 -4.05
CA CYS A 172 3.82 19.43 -4.49
C CYS A 172 2.91 19.01 -3.33
N TYR A 173 3.49 18.66 -2.19
CA TYR A 173 2.81 18.36 -0.94
C TYR A 173 3.64 19.00 0.21
N PRO A 174 3.40 20.30 0.50
CA PRO A 174 4.16 21.05 1.49
C PRO A 174 4.18 20.42 2.87
N ILE A 175 5.22 20.71 3.66
CA ILE A 175 5.36 20.18 5.03
C ILE A 175 4.23 20.66 5.96
N SER A 176 3.62 21.81 5.66
CA SER A 176 2.46 22.34 6.39
C SER A 176 1.18 21.52 6.19
N TRP A 177 1.13 20.63 5.20
CA TRP A 177 -0.02 19.73 5.00
C TRP A 177 0.11 18.50 5.89
N SER A 178 -0.99 17.85 6.23
CA SER A 178 -0.99 16.70 7.16
C SER A 178 -0.20 15.50 6.62
N ASP A 179 0.52 14.80 7.50
CA ASP A 179 1.17 13.52 7.19
C ASP A 179 0.21 12.33 7.18
N VAL A 180 -1.00 12.54 7.72
CA VAL A 180 -2.01 11.49 7.86
C VAL A 180 -3.37 12.04 7.50
N ILE A 181 -4.09 11.31 6.66
CA ILE A 181 -5.50 11.55 6.37
C ILE A 181 -6.32 10.43 7.03
N SER A 182 -7.31 10.79 7.83
CA SER A 182 -8.27 9.84 8.38
C SER A 182 -9.30 9.47 7.32
N GLY A 183 -9.43 8.18 7.01
CA GLY A 183 -10.45 7.60 6.14
C GLY A 183 -11.32 6.65 6.96
N GLY A 184 -12.30 7.18 7.68
CA GLY A 184 -13.10 6.41 8.64
C GLY A 184 -12.20 5.80 9.73
N ASN A 185 -12.23 4.48 9.86
CA ASN A 185 -11.46 3.73 10.87
C ASN A 185 -10.00 3.46 10.47
N ALA A 186 -9.55 3.93 9.29
CA ALA A 186 -8.20 3.72 8.81
C ALA A 186 -7.44 5.04 8.67
N LYS A 187 -6.12 4.97 8.87
CA LYS A 187 -5.19 6.07 8.62
C LYS A 187 -4.54 5.86 7.25
N TYR A 188 -4.57 6.88 6.42
CA TYR A 188 -3.76 6.96 5.22
C TYR A 188 -2.52 7.82 5.52
N VAL A 189 -1.35 7.16 5.65
CA VAL A 189 -0.07 7.84 5.80
C VAL A 189 0.40 8.36 4.44
N ILE A 190 0.64 9.65 4.34
CA ILE A 190 1.06 10.30 3.10
C ILE A 190 2.48 9.83 2.73
N PRO A 191 2.70 9.34 1.49
CA PRO A 191 4.01 8.85 1.07
C PRO A 191 4.93 10.01 0.67
N ARG A 192 5.34 10.85 1.62
CA ARG A 192 6.22 12.00 1.37
C ARG A 192 7.51 11.60 0.66
N GLY A 193 7.92 12.41 -0.32
CA GLY A 193 9.09 12.17 -1.16
C GLY A 193 8.86 11.17 -2.30
N TRP A 194 7.67 10.58 -2.41
CA TRP A 194 7.33 9.67 -3.51
C TRP A 194 6.54 10.38 -4.61
N THR A 195 6.54 9.77 -5.79
CA THR A 195 5.68 10.15 -6.91
C THR A 195 4.78 8.99 -7.27
N ARG A 196 3.47 9.21 -7.26
CA ARG A 196 2.46 8.25 -7.71
C ARG A 196 2.18 8.45 -9.19
N LEU A 197 2.35 7.41 -9.97
CA LEU A 197 1.72 7.28 -11.28
C LEU A 197 0.44 6.47 -11.14
N SER A 198 -0.65 7.02 -11.65
CA SER A 198 -1.99 6.44 -11.59
C SER A 198 -2.10 5.21 -12.47
N LEU A 199 -2.61 4.13 -11.87
CA LEU A 199 -2.84 2.86 -12.55
C LEU A 199 -4.30 2.71 -12.91
N ARG A 200 -4.56 2.14 -14.08
CA ARG A 200 -5.92 1.83 -14.50
C ARG A 200 -6.51 0.74 -13.62
N VAL A 201 -7.59 1.07 -12.93
CA VAL A 201 -8.43 0.11 -12.21
C VAL A 201 -9.58 -0.35 -13.10
N ASP A 202 -10.05 -1.59 -12.91
CA ASP A 202 -11.21 -2.11 -13.62
C ASP A 202 -12.48 -1.37 -13.15
N PRO A 203 -13.19 -0.65 -14.03
CA PRO A 203 -14.34 0.16 -13.64
C PRO A 203 -15.50 -0.69 -13.09
N ILE A 204 -15.67 -1.93 -13.57
CA ILE A 204 -16.74 -2.81 -13.07
C ILE A 204 -16.46 -3.18 -11.61
N HIS A 205 -15.21 -3.55 -11.33
CA HIS A 205 -14.80 -3.95 -9.99
C HIS A 205 -14.77 -2.75 -9.03
N GLU A 206 -14.40 -1.56 -9.52
CA GLU A 206 -14.51 -0.30 -8.79
C GLU A 206 -15.94 -0.04 -8.33
N ASP A 207 -16.90 -0.06 -9.27
CA ASP A 207 -18.30 0.29 -9.01
C ASP A 207 -18.99 -0.76 -8.12
N GLU A 208 -18.74 -2.05 -8.34
CA GLU A 208 -19.36 -3.13 -7.57
C GLU A 208 -18.92 -3.12 -6.10
N HIS A 209 -17.64 -2.86 -5.84
CA HIS A 209 -17.08 -2.90 -4.49
C HIS A 209 -16.98 -1.54 -3.79
N ASP A 210 -17.24 -0.44 -4.50
CA ASP A 210 -17.11 0.94 -4.00
C ASP A 210 -15.75 1.15 -3.32
N ILE A 211 -14.69 0.74 -4.02
CA ILE A 211 -13.35 0.58 -3.43
C ILE A 211 -12.76 1.90 -2.92
N TRP A 212 -13.17 3.03 -3.49
CA TRP A 212 -12.63 4.33 -3.12
C TRP A 212 -13.12 4.82 -1.76
N ASN A 213 -14.36 4.45 -1.41
CA ASN A 213 -15.01 4.88 -0.18
C ASN A 213 -14.94 3.81 0.91
N LYS A 214 -14.98 2.53 0.55
CA LYS A 214 -15.01 1.41 1.52
C LYS A 214 -13.65 0.81 1.82
N TRP A 215 -12.72 0.79 0.86
CA TRP A 215 -11.46 0.08 1.04
C TRP A 215 -10.36 0.97 1.57
N ILE A 216 -9.54 0.42 2.45
CA ILE A 216 -8.46 1.17 3.10
C ILE A 216 -7.26 1.29 2.15
N VAL A 217 -6.43 2.32 2.36
CA VAL A 217 -5.18 2.47 1.61
C VAL A 217 -4.08 1.67 2.29
N THR A 218 -3.39 0.84 1.53
CA THR A 218 -2.20 0.10 1.96
C THR A 218 -1.11 0.17 0.90
N PHE A 219 0.06 -0.34 1.23
CA PHE A 219 1.25 -0.32 0.39
C PHE A 219 1.83 -1.73 0.28
N HIS A 220 2.33 -2.08 -0.89
CA HIS A 220 2.97 -3.37 -1.16
C HIS A 220 4.34 -3.14 -1.79
N GLY A 221 5.39 -3.42 -1.02
CA GLY A 221 6.77 -3.43 -1.50
C GLY A 221 7.02 -4.66 -2.35
N THR A 222 7.58 -4.49 -3.54
CA THR A 222 7.80 -5.60 -4.46
C THR A 222 8.88 -5.29 -5.49
N THR A 223 9.29 -6.31 -6.27
CA THR A 223 10.24 -6.14 -7.38
C THR A 223 9.55 -5.63 -8.63
N LYS A 224 10.32 -5.07 -9.59
CA LYS A 224 9.77 -4.64 -10.89
C LYS A 224 9.07 -5.78 -11.64
N THR A 225 9.62 -6.98 -11.60
CA THR A 225 9.03 -8.15 -12.27
C THR A 225 7.71 -8.58 -11.62
N ALA A 226 7.66 -8.61 -10.28
CA ALA A 226 6.45 -8.95 -9.55
C ALA A 226 5.37 -7.87 -9.72
N ALA A 227 5.73 -6.57 -9.62
CA ALA A 227 4.83 -5.47 -9.93
C ALA A 227 4.25 -5.59 -11.35
N ARG A 228 5.09 -5.80 -12.38
CA ARG A 228 4.63 -6.00 -13.76
C ARG A 228 3.63 -7.16 -13.84
N SER A 229 3.91 -8.26 -13.15
CA SER A 229 3.03 -9.44 -13.13
C SER A 229 1.68 -9.12 -12.49
N ILE A 230 1.69 -8.42 -11.35
CA ILE A 230 0.47 -7.99 -10.64
C ILE A 230 -0.37 -7.08 -11.54
N LEU A 231 0.24 -6.07 -12.16
CA LEU A 231 -0.46 -5.09 -12.98
C LEU A 231 -1.01 -5.70 -14.28
N THR A 232 -0.24 -6.58 -14.92
CA THR A 232 -0.65 -7.23 -16.18
C THR A 232 -1.85 -8.15 -15.96
N HIS A 233 -1.87 -8.88 -14.84
CA HIS A 233 -2.91 -9.89 -14.55
C HIS A 233 -3.99 -9.40 -13.59
N ARG A 234 -3.86 -8.16 -13.08
CA ARG A 234 -4.77 -7.51 -12.13
C ARG A 234 -5.05 -8.33 -10.86
N HIS A 235 -4.06 -9.09 -10.41
CA HIS A 235 -4.17 -9.86 -9.17
C HIS A 235 -2.84 -9.95 -8.42
N PHE A 236 -2.92 -10.10 -7.11
CA PHE A 236 -1.73 -10.33 -6.29
C PHE A 236 -1.36 -11.81 -6.27
N TYR A 237 -0.05 -12.05 -6.28
CA TYR A 237 0.53 -13.38 -6.37
C TYR A 237 0.79 -13.94 -4.98
N LEU A 238 0.44 -15.20 -4.76
CA LEU A 238 0.74 -15.97 -3.56
C LEU A 238 2.03 -16.78 -3.78
N PRO A 239 2.77 -17.14 -2.72
CA PRO A 239 3.90 -18.04 -2.85
C PRO A 239 3.50 -19.37 -3.52
N GLY A 240 4.26 -19.75 -4.55
CA GLY A 240 4.00 -20.87 -5.46
C GLY A 240 3.43 -20.46 -6.82
N ASP A 241 2.91 -19.23 -6.95
CA ASP A 241 2.44 -18.74 -8.25
C ASP A 241 3.62 -18.43 -9.19
N LYS A 242 3.36 -18.49 -10.50
CA LYS A 242 4.34 -18.18 -11.55
C LYS A 242 4.17 -16.75 -12.07
N LEU A 243 5.24 -15.96 -11.99
CA LEU A 243 5.31 -14.60 -12.53
C LEU A 243 5.42 -14.59 -14.06
N ILE A 244 5.31 -13.40 -14.65
CA ILE A 244 5.31 -13.20 -16.11
C ILE A 244 6.62 -13.63 -16.79
N ASP A 245 7.74 -13.63 -16.06
CA ASP A 245 9.05 -14.08 -16.53
C ASP A 245 9.29 -15.59 -16.31
N GLY A 246 8.31 -16.30 -15.76
CA GLY A 246 8.40 -17.72 -15.42
C GLY A 246 8.94 -18.02 -14.03
N THR A 247 9.38 -17.01 -13.27
CA THR A 247 9.84 -17.16 -11.89
C THR A 247 8.71 -17.67 -11.00
N ILE A 248 8.97 -18.69 -10.17
CA ILE A 248 8.03 -19.13 -9.14
C ILE A 248 8.25 -18.29 -7.89
N LEU A 249 7.19 -17.65 -7.40
CA LEU A 249 7.28 -16.83 -6.19
C LEU A 249 7.54 -17.73 -4.98
N GLY A 250 8.73 -17.62 -4.39
CA GLY A 250 9.10 -18.40 -3.21
C GLY A 250 8.47 -17.86 -1.92
N ILE A 251 8.44 -18.71 -0.90
CA ILE A 251 8.36 -18.25 0.49
C ILE A 251 9.78 -17.80 0.85
N ARG A 252 9.96 -16.55 1.30
CA ARG A 252 11.29 -16.05 1.67
C ARG A 252 11.77 -16.72 2.97
N ASP A 253 13.08 -16.82 3.14
CA ASP A 253 13.67 -17.35 4.37
C ASP A 253 13.22 -16.54 5.59
N GLY A 254 12.92 -17.23 6.70
CA GLY A 254 12.39 -16.61 7.92
C GLY A 254 10.85 -16.52 7.99
N HIS A 255 10.12 -16.79 6.90
CA HIS A 255 8.66 -16.90 6.97
C HIS A 255 8.21 -18.26 7.52
N ILE A 256 7.07 -18.28 8.21
CA ILE A 256 6.47 -19.49 8.76
C ILE A 256 6.18 -20.47 7.61
N PRO A 257 6.71 -21.72 7.66
CA PRO A 257 6.43 -22.73 6.66
C PRO A 257 4.92 -22.89 6.43
N ASN A 258 4.51 -23.06 5.17
CA ASN A 258 3.11 -23.25 4.74
C ASN A 258 2.16 -22.05 4.85
N LYS A 259 2.65 -20.86 5.23
CA LYS A 259 1.84 -19.64 5.18
C LYS A 259 2.03 -18.91 3.85
N LYS A 260 1.08 -19.11 2.94
CA LYS A 260 1.05 -18.45 1.62
C LYS A 260 0.18 -17.21 1.72
N PHE A 261 0.80 -16.05 1.94
CA PHE A 261 0.08 -14.79 2.07
C PHE A 261 0.62 -13.72 1.13
N ILE A 262 -0.24 -12.76 0.84
CA ILE A 262 0.10 -11.45 0.31
C ILE A 262 0.28 -10.52 1.50
N PHE A 263 1.41 -9.81 1.55
CA PHE A 263 1.72 -8.86 2.59
C PHE A 263 1.56 -7.42 2.10
N THR A 264 0.94 -6.57 2.91
CA THR A 264 0.82 -5.14 2.70
C THR A 264 1.10 -4.40 4.01
N SER A 265 1.15 -3.08 3.98
CA SER A 265 1.30 -2.25 5.18
C SER A 265 0.48 -0.98 5.07
N PRO A 266 -0.02 -0.41 6.19
CA PRO A 266 -0.68 0.90 6.17
C PRO A 266 0.31 2.06 5.98
N THR A 267 1.61 1.80 5.85
CA THR A 267 2.64 2.82 5.65
C THR A 267 3.68 2.43 4.61
N ILE A 268 4.06 3.39 3.78
CA ILE A 268 5.14 3.20 2.82
C ILE A 268 6.51 3.06 3.49
N ALA A 269 6.68 3.57 4.71
CA ALA A 269 7.96 3.49 5.42
C ALA A 269 8.40 2.03 5.64
N TYR A 270 7.44 1.15 5.91
CA TYR A 270 7.71 -0.29 6.01
C TYR A 270 7.82 -0.96 4.64
N SER A 271 6.85 -0.69 3.75
CA SER A 271 6.80 -1.29 2.41
C SER A 271 7.96 -0.92 1.50
N SER A 272 8.67 0.17 1.79
CA SER A 272 9.83 0.63 1.02
C SER A 272 11.18 0.13 1.53
N SER A 273 11.20 -0.71 2.59
CA SER A 273 12.40 -1.43 2.98
C SER A 273 12.99 -2.17 1.78
N THR A 274 14.30 -2.13 1.62
CA THR A 274 15.02 -2.74 0.47
C THR A 274 14.83 -4.26 0.40
N ILE A 275 14.46 -4.90 1.52
CA ILE A 275 14.07 -6.31 1.57
C ILE A 275 12.80 -6.55 0.73
N TYR A 276 11.84 -5.62 0.75
CA TYR A 276 10.58 -5.74 0.02
C TYR A 276 10.62 -5.03 -1.34
N ALA A 277 11.18 -3.82 -1.39
CA ALA A 277 11.27 -2.94 -2.54
C ALA A 277 12.74 -2.62 -2.88
N PRO A 278 13.43 -3.49 -3.64
CA PRO A 278 14.84 -3.29 -3.95
C PRO A 278 15.07 -2.05 -4.83
N ASN A 279 16.26 -1.45 -4.67
CA ASN A 279 16.71 -0.34 -5.51
C ASN A 279 16.99 -0.83 -6.93
N ASN A 280 16.75 0.03 -7.91
CA ASN A 280 16.97 -0.23 -9.32
C ASN A 280 17.77 0.89 -9.92
N ASP A 281 18.87 0.56 -10.58
CA ASP A 281 19.64 1.56 -11.30
C ASP A 281 18.82 2.11 -12.47
N PHE A 282 18.81 3.43 -12.59
CA PHE A 282 18.10 4.17 -13.62
C PHE A 282 18.89 5.39 -14.02
N PHE A 283 19.34 5.42 -15.27
CA PHE A 283 19.96 6.60 -15.84
C PHE A 283 18.88 7.45 -16.51
N SER A 284 18.73 8.70 -16.07
CA SER A 284 17.81 9.65 -16.68
C SER A 284 18.52 10.43 -17.78
N SER A 285 17.98 10.35 -18.99
CA SER A 285 18.42 11.16 -20.12
C SER A 285 17.97 12.61 -20.02
N MET A 286 16.91 12.87 -19.23
CA MET A 286 16.38 14.22 -19.03
C MET A 286 17.37 15.16 -18.34
N ASN A 287 18.22 14.64 -17.47
CA ASN A 287 19.20 15.44 -16.73
C ASN A 287 20.60 14.80 -16.64
N ASN A 288 20.83 13.71 -17.36
CA ASN A 288 22.13 13.04 -17.44
C ASN A 288 22.63 12.54 -16.07
N THR A 289 21.71 12.03 -15.24
CA THR A 289 22.01 11.61 -13.86
C THR A 289 21.67 10.14 -13.64
N LEU A 290 22.52 9.44 -12.88
CA LEU A 290 22.26 8.07 -12.42
C LEU A 290 21.52 8.09 -11.08
N TYR A 291 20.41 7.36 -11.03
CA TYR A 291 19.55 7.22 -9.87
C TYR A 291 19.46 5.77 -9.40
N GLU A 292 19.19 5.62 -8.11
CA GLU A 292 18.51 4.45 -7.56
C GLU A 292 17.02 4.75 -7.47
N ALA A 293 16.24 4.00 -8.24
CA ALA A 293 14.79 4.03 -8.24
C ALA A 293 14.22 2.88 -7.40
N GLN A 294 13.30 3.20 -6.49
CA GLN A 294 12.49 2.20 -5.81
C GLN A 294 11.04 2.29 -6.28
N ILE A 295 10.35 1.14 -6.26
CA ILE A 295 8.92 1.06 -6.54
C ILE A 295 8.14 0.45 -5.39
N VAL A 296 6.93 0.94 -5.16
CA VAL A 296 5.95 0.38 -4.22
C VAL A 296 4.58 0.48 -4.88
N LEU A 297 3.74 -0.55 -4.75
CA LEU A 297 2.35 -0.47 -5.18
C LEU A 297 1.50 0.18 -4.08
N GLN A 298 0.81 1.25 -4.42
CA GLN A 298 -0.25 1.80 -3.60
C GLN A 298 -1.54 1.05 -3.89
N CYS A 299 -2.18 0.55 -2.84
CA CYS A 299 -3.25 -0.42 -2.92
C CYS A 299 -4.51 0.05 -2.19
N ARG A 300 -5.66 -0.37 -2.70
CA ARG A 300 -6.90 -0.47 -1.92
C ARG A 300 -7.00 -1.89 -1.40
N GLN A 301 -7.32 -2.04 -0.12
CA GLN A 301 -7.49 -3.34 0.49
C GLN A 301 -8.83 -3.41 1.23
N GLN A 302 -9.56 -4.50 0.97
CA GLN A 302 -10.88 -4.72 1.52
C GLN A 302 -10.80 -4.82 3.06
N PRO A 303 -11.63 -4.08 3.82
CA PRO A 303 -11.68 -4.25 5.27
C PRO A 303 -12.08 -5.68 5.64
N ASN A 304 -11.59 -6.16 6.79
CA ASN A 304 -11.86 -7.51 7.31
C ASN A 304 -11.36 -8.67 6.43
N SER A 305 -10.57 -8.39 5.38
CA SER A 305 -9.97 -9.40 4.51
C SER A 305 -8.54 -9.78 4.87
N PHE A 306 -8.01 -9.23 5.97
CA PHE A 306 -6.61 -9.38 6.35
C PHE A 306 -6.45 -9.45 7.86
N ILE A 307 -5.33 -10.01 8.29
CA ILE A 307 -4.91 -10.04 9.69
C ILE A 307 -3.81 -8.99 9.86
N ILE A 308 -3.81 -8.33 11.02
CA ILE A 308 -2.82 -7.33 11.42
C ILE A 308 -1.79 -8.00 12.32
N GLN A 309 -0.51 -7.74 12.08
CA GLN A 309 0.59 -8.18 12.93
C GLN A 309 1.71 -7.15 13.04
N GLY A 310 2.69 -7.49 13.89
CA GLY A 310 3.90 -6.72 14.08
C GLY A 310 4.88 -6.84 12.92
N GLU A 311 5.90 -5.98 12.96
CA GLU A 311 7.00 -6.00 12.01
C GLU A 311 7.78 -7.32 12.05
N THR A 312 8.26 -7.76 10.89
CA THR A 312 9.04 -8.99 10.70
C THR A 312 10.47 -8.72 10.19
N ILE A 313 10.90 -7.46 10.11
CA ILE A 313 12.23 -7.08 9.62
C ILE A 313 13.28 -6.96 10.75
N GLY A 314 12.90 -7.19 12.00
CA GLY A 314 13.80 -7.12 13.14
C GLY A 314 14.21 -5.68 13.49
N ALA A 315 13.28 -4.73 13.39
CA ALA A 315 13.56 -3.33 13.71
C ALA A 315 13.86 -3.08 15.20
N GLY A 316 13.53 -4.04 16.08
CA GLY A 316 13.78 -3.92 17.51
C GLY A 316 13.02 -2.73 18.11
N SER A 317 13.72 -1.88 18.88
CA SER A 317 13.14 -0.66 19.46
C SER A 317 13.01 0.50 18.46
N LYS A 318 13.58 0.38 17.25
CA LYS A 318 13.52 1.44 16.24
C LYS A 318 12.11 1.58 15.70
N ARG A 319 11.51 2.76 15.86
CA ARG A 319 10.21 3.07 15.27
C ARG A 319 10.33 3.20 13.75
N ILE A 320 9.60 2.38 13.00
CA ILE A 320 9.64 2.39 11.52
C ILE A 320 8.82 3.56 10.95
N CYS A 321 7.64 3.80 11.53
CA CYS A 321 6.72 4.86 11.09
C CYS A 321 6.27 5.69 12.29
N PRO A 322 6.34 7.03 12.24
CA PRO A 322 5.89 7.87 13.35
C PRO A 322 4.40 7.72 13.66
N HIS A 323 3.58 7.37 12.66
CA HIS A 323 2.12 7.35 12.80
C HIS A 323 1.51 5.96 13.04
N ILE A 324 2.25 4.90 12.70
CA ILE A 324 1.80 3.50 12.83
C ILE A 324 2.76 2.76 13.78
N PRO A 325 2.26 2.11 14.84
CA PRO A 325 3.08 1.34 15.77
C PRO A 325 3.63 0.07 15.10
N ASN A 326 4.83 -0.36 15.50
CA ASN A 326 5.51 -1.50 14.89
C ASN A 326 4.70 -2.81 15.08
N GLU A 327 3.91 -2.92 16.15
CA GLU A 327 3.09 -4.09 16.50
C GLU A 327 1.87 -4.27 15.59
N ARG A 328 1.59 -3.30 14.72
CA ARG A 328 0.43 -3.28 13.81
C ARG A 328 0.78 -2.83 12.39
N ILE A 329 2.05 -2.91 12.01
CA ILE A 329 2.56 -2.32 10.76
C ILE A 329 2.48 -3.26 9.56
N GLU A 330 2.22 -4.55 9.76
CA GLU A 330 2.15 -5.53 8.69
C GLU A 330 0.75 -6.15 8.60
N TYR A 331 0.18 -6.16 7.40
CA TYR A 331 -1.10 -6.79 7.10
C TYR A 331 -0.86 -7.97 6.17
N TYR A 332 -1.56 -9.08 6.39
CA TYR A 332 -1.44 -10.25 5.54
C TYR A 332 -2.78 -10.93 5.26
N THR A 333 -2.88 -11.55 4.09
CA THR A 333 -4.08 -12.25 3.63
C THR A 333 -3.75 -13.35 2.63
N ASP A 334 -4.51 -14.44 2.61
CA ASP A 334 -4.53 -15.45 1.55
C ASP A 334 -5.71 -15.26 0.58
N ILE A 335 -6.59 -14.27 0.85
CA ILE A 335 -7.79 -14.00 0.06
C ILE A 335 -7.37 -13.27 -1.23
N ARG A 336 -7.49 -13.96 -2.36
CA ARG A 336 -7.29 -13.34 -3.68
C ARG A 336 -8.32 -12.26 -3.94
N SER A 337 -7.93 -11.27 -4.75
CA SER A 337 -8.77 -10.14 -5.15
C SER A 337 -9.23 -9.22 -4.01
N SER A 338 -8.75 -9.42 -2.77
CA SER A 338 -9.00 -8.51 -1.65
C SER A 338 -8.10 -7.25 -1.66
N ILE A 339 -7.18 -7.17 -2.62
CA ILE A 339 -6.22 -6.08 -2.79
C ILE A 339 -6.18 -5.68 -4.26
N ILE A 340 -6.26 -4.36 -4.52
CA ILE A 340 -6.19 -3.77 -5.86
C ILE A 340 -5.08 -2.72 -5.85
N ALA A 341 -4.11 -2.84 -6.75
CA ALA A 341 -3.14 -1.79 -6.99
C ALA A 341 -3.78 -0.67 -7.83
N TYR A 342 -3.64 0.57 -7.38
CA TYR A 342 -4.18 1.75 -8.08
C TYR A 342 -3.17 2.88 -8.29
N GLY A 343 -2.00 2.79 -7.66
CA GLY A 343 -0.88 3.68 -7.93
C GLY A 343 0.45 2.93 -7.93
N LEU A 344 1.34 3.29 -8.84
CA LEU A 344 2.75 2.94 -8.76
C LEU A 344 3.49 4.11 -8.12
N LEU A 345 3.96 3.93 -6.89
CA LEU A 345 4.79 4.91 -6.20
C LEU A 345 6.26 4.68 -6.57
N VAL A 346 6.93 5.74 -6.99
CA VAL A 346 8.35 5.75 -7.37
C VAL A 346 9.09 6.78 -6.52
N ARG A 347 10.27 6.41 -6.01
CA ARG A 347 11.20 7.30 -5.33
C ARG A 347 12.58 7.18 -5.96
N PHE A 348 13.29 8.31 -6.03
CA PHE A 348 14.62 8.41 -6.60
C PHE A 348 15.62 8.88 -5.55
N ARG A 349 16.81 8.26 -5.54
CA ARG A 349 18.01 8.75 -4.86
C ARG A 349 19.11 8.89 -5.90
N GLU A 350 19.73 10.06 -6.00
CA GLU A 350 20.88 10.25 -6.89
C GLU A 350 22.05 9.40 -6.41
N LYS A 351 22.67 8.64 -7.32
CA LYS A 351 23.94 7.96 -7.03
C LYS A 351 25.05 8.99 -7.17
N ARG A 352 25.63 9.41 -6.04
CA ARG A 352 26.88 10.17 -6.07
C ARG A 352 27.95 9.26 -6.65
N GLN A 353 28.62 9.74 -7.70
CA GLN A 353 29.74 9.04 -8.34
C GLN A 353 30.98 9.11 -7.47
#